data_AF-A0A2N6BDJ6-F1
#
_entry.id   AF-A0A2N6BDJ6-F1
#
_cell.length_a   1.000
_cell.length_b   1.000
_cell.length_c   1.000
_cell.angle_alpha   90.00
_cell.angle_beta   90.00
_cell.angle_gamma   90.00
#
_symmetry.space_group_name_H-M   'P 1'
#
loop_
_entity.id
_entity.type
_entity.pdbx_description
1 polymer ?
#
loop_
_entity_poly.entity_id
_entity_poly.type
_entity_poly.pdbx_seq_one_letter_code
_entity_poly.pdbx_strand_id
1 'polypeptide(L)'
;MANLLCIFAKCPAPGRVKTRLALDIGEWAATELYRAMLFDIESAFEAAPFEARWWVSPDMEGFSREVGTALPVRLQRGGDLGARLSEAFEEGFAEGRERIAVIGADCPALGVKEVQSLFKALADSDLAIIPALDGGYAALALKTPCPAIFEGVEWSSTRTLEQTLARAREAGLSVALLPTLDDIDDLPSLRALLDGSQGRGSGEAKRTLATLEALGFKGGNLPVIDDHGSILDSGKPPKRIISLVPSITETLFDLGVGERVVGRTDFCIYPEDAVKKIPSIGGPKDFDPAAVIALEPSLVLCDAEENYKEGVEALKAAGVNVFIALPRTLPGVASLLIRWGRLLGAEARAQKCAQEILDIIGEEDKERASVLCPIWRDPWMSFSDETYCGAVLRGAGLHNITGGLPESYPELGLERLSVEEGTLLLMPSEPYPFTEEDAEEAAEILPFAAKILFPGEWLTWYGARTAKRVKALAELIDREKARVH
;
A
#
# COMPACT_ATOMS: atom_id res chain seq x y z
N MET A 1 -30.26 29.07 -0.90
CA MET A 1 -29.10 28.89 -0.01
C MET A 1 -28.46 27.58 -0.41
N ALA A 2 -27.31 27.61 -1.08
CA ALA A 2 -26.70 26.40 -1.62
C ALA A 2 -25.65 25.88 -0.63
N ASN A 3 -26.02 24.85 0.14
CA ASN A 3 -25.07 24.12 0.97
C ASN A 3 -24.17 23.27 0.07
N LEU A 4 -22.95 23.02 0.53
CA LEU A 4 -21.95 22.23 -0.17
C LEU A 4 -21.40 21.13 0.71
N LEU A 5 -21.30 19.92 0.16
CA LEU A 5 -20.54 18.81 0.70
C LEU A 5 -19.27 18.58 -0.13
N CYS A 6 -18.12 18.59 0.53
CA CYS A 6 -16.82 18.25 -0.01
C CYS A 6 -16.41 16.85 0.48
N ILE A 7 -16.25 15.90 -0.43
CA ILE A 7 -15.94 14.50 -0.09
C ILE A 7 -14.47 14.25 -0.38
N PHE A 8 -13.66 14.05 0.65
CA PHE A 8 -12.22 13.87 0.52
C PHE A 8 -11.90 12.40 0.25
N ALA A 9 -11.16 12.14 -0.83
CA ALA A 9 -10.77 10.80 -1.23
C ALA A 9 -9.34 10.76 -1.78
N LYS A 10 -8.71 9.59 -1.74
CA LYS A 10 -7.52 9.26 -2.52
C LYS A 10 -7.89 8.49 -3.77
N CYS A 11 -7.08 8.60 -4.82
CA CYS A 11 -7.14 7.73 -5.99
C CYS A 11 -6.92 6.26 -5.57
N PRO A 12 -7.86 5.34 -5.86
CA PRO A 12 -7.73 3.93 -5.49
C PRO A 12 -6.50 3.29 -6.15
N ALA A 13 -5.59 2.76 -5.34
CA ALA A 13 -4.46 2.00 -5.82
C ALA A 13 -3.90 1.09 -4.71
N PRO A 14 -3.49 -0.16 -5.03
CA PRO A 14 -2.81 -1.05 -4.09
C PRO A 14 -1.62 -0.36 -3.42
N GLY A 15 -1.50 -0.53 -2.10
CA GLY A 15 -0.45 0.08 -1.28
C GLY A 15 -0.64 1.57 -0.98
N ARG A 16 -1.63 2.26 -1.57
CA ARG A 16 -1.86 3.71 -1.40
C ARG A 16 -3.10 4.06 -0.57
N VAL A 17 -4.06 3.15 -0.48
CA VAL A 17 -5.32 3.31 0.25
C VAL A 17 -5.50 2.19 1.26
N LYS A 18 -6.19 2.49 2.37
CA LYS A 18 -6.50 1.52 3.43
C LYS A 18 -5.27 0.70 3.88
N THR A 19 -4.13 1.37 4.03
CA THR A 19 -2.83 0.71 4.28
C THR A 19 -2.79 -0.08 5.57
N ARG A 20 -3.47 0.38 6.63
CA ARG A 20 -3.61 -0.36 7.89
C ARG A 20 -4.40 -1.66 7.69
N LEU A 21 -5.57 -1.58 7.07
CA LEU A 21 -6.37 -2.76 6.71
C LEU A 21 -5.63 -3.69 5.73
N ALA A 22 -4.88 -3.15 4.77
CA ALA A 22 -4.11 -3.91 3.79
C ALA A 22 -3.06 -4.83 4.42
N LEU A 23 -2.52 -4.50 5.61
CA LEU A 23 -1.63 -5.40 6.35
C LEU A 23 -2.30 -6.74 6.67
N ASP A 24 -3.60 -6.71 6.98
CA ASP A 24 -4.35 -7.91 7.34
C ASP A 24 -4.97 -8.60 6.13
N ILE A 25 -5.39 -7.89 5.08
CA ILE A 25 -6.22 -8.50 4.00
C ILE A 25 -5.55 -8.49 2.63
N GLY A 26 -4.40 -7.84 2.49
CA GLY A 26 -3.71 -7.63 1.22
C GLY A 26 -4.08 -6.29 0.58
N GLU A 27 -3.13 -5.73 -0.17
CA GLU A 27 -3.28 -4.41 -0.82
C GLU A 27 -4.37 -4.42 -1.90
N TRP A 28 -4.53 -5.52 -2.63
CA TRP A 28 -5.59 -5.68 -3.63
C TRP A 28 -6.97 -5.65 -2.97
N ALA A 29 -7.20 -6.51 -1.97
CA ALA A 29 -8.51 -6.62 -1.31
C ALA A 29 -8.91 -5.34 -0.57
N ALA A 30 -7.94 -4.66 0.07
CA ALA A 30 -8.16 -3.36 0.70
C ALA A 30 -8.54 -2.29 -0.33
N THR A 31 -7.94 -2.31 -1.52
CA THR A 31 -8.27 -1.39 -2.61
C THR A 31 -9.67 -1.65 -3.16
N GLU A 32 -10.04 -2.91 -3.39
CA GLU A 32 -11.38 -3.27 -3.87
C GLU A 32 -12.47 -2.91 -2.86
N LEU A 33 -12.18 -3.09 -1.56
CA LEU A 33 -13.08 -2.65 -0.51
C LEU A 33 -13.22 -1.13 -0.50
N TYR A 34 -12.13 -0.39 -0.66
CA TYR A 34 -12.16 1.07 -0.75
C TYR A 34 -12.95 1.56 -1.97
N ARG A 35 -12.83 0.92 -3.14
CA ARG A 35 -13.67 1.22 -4.31
C ARG A 35 -15.16 1.04 -4.01
N ALA A 36 -15.50 -0.02 -3.28
CA ALA A 36 -16.88 -0.26 -2.87
C ALA A 36 -17.41 0.85 -1.92
N MET A 37 -16.57 1.34 -1.01
CA MET A 37 -16.90 2.47 -0.13
C MET A 37 -17.14 3.76 -0.91
N LEU A 38 -16.27 4.07 -1.89
CA LEU A 38 -16.45 5.23 -2.76
C LEU A 38 -17.78 5.19 -3.50
N PHE A 39 -18.15 4.01 -4.04
CA PHE A 39 -19.42 3.82 -4.72
C PHE A 39 -20.62 4.03 -3.79
N ASP A 40 -20.57 3.51 -2.56
CA ASP A 40 -21.65 3.68 -1.58
C ASP A 40 -21.82 5.15 -1.19
N ILE A 41 -20.72 5.88 -1.00
CA ILE A 41 -20.73 7.31 -0.69
C ILE A 41 -21.31 8.11 -1.86
N GLU A 42 -20.88 7.86 -3.09
CA GLU A 42 -21.43 8.54 -4.27
C GLU A 42 -22.94 8.32 -4.37
N SER A 43 -23.37 7.05 -4.27
CA SER A 43 -24.77 6.66 -4.34
C SER A 43 -25.62 7.33 -3.26
N ALA A 44 -25.05 7.57 -2.08
CA ALA A 44 -25.74 8.25 -0.99
C ALA A 44 -25.98 9.75 -1.30
N PHE A 45 -25.11 10.40 -2.06
CA PHE A 45 -25.15 11.85 -2.27
C PHE A 45 -25.58 12.31 -3.67
N GLU A 46 -25.74 11.41 -4.64
CA GLU A 46 -26.20 11.72 -6.00
C GLU A 46 -27.55 12.47 -6.03
N ALA A 47 -28.46 12.11 -5.13
CA ALA A 47 -29.79 12.73 -5.00
C ALA A 47 -29.92 13.63 -3.76
N ALA A 48 -28.81 14.11 -3.20
CA ALA A 48 -28.82 14.95 -2.01
C ALA A 48 -29.48 16.32 -2.27
N PRO A 49 -30.16 16.93 -1.27
CA PRO A 49 -30.76 18.26 -1.40
C PRO A 49 -29.74 19.41 -1.30
N PHE A 50 -28.46 19.11 -1.53
CA PHE A 50 -27.32 20.02 -1.49
C PHE A 50 -26.30 19.54 -2.52
N GLU A 51 -25.38 20.41 -2.92
CA GLU A 51 -24.34 20.03 -3.87
C GLU A 51 -23.29 19.16 -3.19
N ALA A 52 -22.85 18.10 -3.86
CA ALA A 52 -21.74 17.26 -3.43
C ALA A 52 -20.67 17.23 -4.52
N ARG A 53 -19.39 17.25 -4.11
CA ARG A 53 -18.25 17.08 -5.03
C ARG A 53 -17.09 16.35 -4.35
N TRP A 54 -16.32 15.64 -5.15
CA TRP A 54 -15.10 14.99 -4.74
C TRP A 54 -13.93 15.99 -4.64
N TRP A 55 -13.11 15.81 -3.63
CA TRP A 55 -11.80 16.43 -3.46
C TRP A 55 -10.78 15.30 -3.41
N VAL A 56 -9.97 15.14 -4.45
CA VAL A 56 -9.18 13.93 -4.69
C VAL A 56 -7.68 14.20 -4.69
N SER A 57 -6.88 13.20 -4.31
CA SER A 57 -5.42 13.24 -4.40
C SER A 57 -4.84 11.88 -4.82
N PRO A 58 -3.65 11.84 -5.46
CA PRO A 58 -2.96 12.96 -6.11
C PRO A 58 -3.43 13.17 -7.57
N ASP A 59 -4.23 12.26 -8.13
CA ASP A 59 -4.57 12.23 -9.55
C ASP A 59 -6.09 12.31 -9.77
N MET A 60 -6.53 13.44 -10.29
CA MET A 60 -7.94 13.70 -10.61
C MET A 60 -8.45 12.90 -11.80
N GLU A 61 -7.63 12.76 -12.85
CA GLU A 61 -8.02 12.04 -14.06
C GLU A 61 -8.04 10.54 -13.79
N GLY A 62 -7.02 10.03 -13.09
CA GLY A 62 -6.97 8.66 -12.60
C GLY A 62 -8.18 8.35 -11.74
N PHE A 63 -8.50 9.17 -10.73
CA PHE A 63 -9.68 8.95 -9.89
C PHE A 63 -10.96 8.88 -10.71
N SER A 64 -11.16 9.81 -11.64
CA SER A 64 -12.37 9.85 -12.48
C SER A 64 -12.50 8.60 -13.36
N ARG A 65 -11.39 8.12 -13.93
CA ARG A 65 -11.34 6.89 -14.72
C ARG A 65 -11.62 5.64 -13.89
N GLU A 66 -11.05 5.59 -12.69
CA GLU A 66 -11.12 4.44 -11.78
C GLU A 66 -12.48 4.30 -11.08
N VAL A 67 -13.12 5.42 -10.75
CA VAL A 67 -14.39 5.46 -10.01
C VAL A 67 -15.59 5.59 -10.94
N GLY A 68 -15.45 6.25 -12.09
CA GLY A 68 -16.56 6.49 -13.00
C GLY A 68 -17.62 7.45 -12.45
N THR A 69 -17.19 8.42 -11.63
CA THR A 69 -18.06 9.34 -10.88
C THR A 69 -18.85 10.31 -11.78
N ALA A 70 -20.10 10.56 -11.41
CA ALA A 70 -20.96 11.62 -11.95
C ALA A 70 -20.86 12.93 -11.16
N LEU A 71 -20.40 12.87 -9.89
CA LEU A 71 -20.16 14.07 -9.09
C LEU A 71 -18.96 14.88 -9.63
N PRO A 72 -19.00 16.22 -9.53
CA PRO A 72 -17.85 17.06 -9.86
C PRO A 72 -16.61 16.66 -9.05
N VAL A 73 -15.43 16.76 -9.68
CA VAL A 73 -14.15 16.42 -9.05
C VAL A 73 -13.27 17.67 -8.96
N ARG A 74 -12.57 17.82 -7.83
CA ARG A 74 -11.54 18.82 -7.55
C ARG A 74 -10.28 18.12 -7.07
N LEU A 75 -9.12 18.67 -7.42
CA LEU A 75 -7.84 18.21 -6.90
C LEU A 75 -7.58 18.86 -5.53
N GLN A 76 -7.21 18.07 -4.53
CA GLN A 76 -6.71 18.58 -3.24
C GLN A 76 -5.34 19.24 -3.45
N ARG A 77 -5.15 20.48 -3.00
CA ARG A 77 -3.84 21.15 -2.99
C ARG A 77 -3.43 21.55 -1.58
N GLY A 78 -2.13 21.67 -1.37
CA GLY A 78 -1.54 21.94 -0.07
C GLY A 78 -0.69 20.78 0.45
N GLY A 79 0.30 21.14 1.27
CA GLY A 79 1.31 20.21 1.78
C GLY A 79 0.71 19.14 2.69
N ASP A 80 0.00 19.56 3.72
CA ASP A 80 -0.66 18.67 4.70
C ASP A 80 -2.20 18.63 4.53
N LEU A 81 -2.86 17.80 5.34
CA LEU A 81 -4.32 17.67 5.32
C LEU A 81 -5.02 18.98 5.73
N GLY A 82 -4.44 19.73 6.67
CA GLY A 82 -5.01 20.99 7.14
C GLY A 82 -5.08 22.05 6.04
N ALA A 83 -4.01 22.19 5.26
CA ALA A 83 -3.97 23.08 4.10
C ALA A 83 -5.02 22.69 3.05
N ARG A 84 -5.19 21.39 2.79
CA ARG A 84 -6.20 20.87 1.84
C ARG A 84 -7.62 21.11 2.32
N LEU A 85 -7.89 20.94 3.61
CA LEU A 85 -9.18 21.26 4.23
C LEU A 85 -9.48 22.76 4.13
N SER A 86 -8.52 23.61 4.49
CA SER A 86 -8.65 25.08 4.38
C SER A 86 -9.02 25.50 2.96
N GLU A 87 -8.31 24.99 1.95
CA GLU A 87 -8.59 25.31 0.54
C GLU A 87 -10.03 24.93 0.15
N ALA A 88 -10.51 23.76 0.56
CA ALA A 88 -11.87 23.32 0.23
C ALA A 88 -12.96 24.22 0.82
N PHE A 89 -12.75 24.73 2.03
CA PHE A 89 -13.66 25.72 2.61
C PHE A 89 -13.54 27.08 1.91
N GLU A 90 -12.33 27.59 1.71
CA GLU A 90 -12.09 28.88 1.06
C GLU A 90 -12.65 28.93 -0.37
N GLU A 91 -12.42 27.91 -1.19
CA GLU A 91 -12.97 27.80 -2.54
C GLU A 91 -14.51 27.78 -2.49
N GLY A 92 -15.10 26.93 -1.65
CA GLY A 92 -16.55 26.86 -1.54
C GLY A 92 -17.18 28.17 -1.09
N PHE A 93 -16.58 28.89 -0.13
CA PHE A 93 -17.10 30.19 0.31
C PHE A 93 -16.92 31.26 -0.77
N ALA A 94 -15.81 31.25 -1.51
CA ALA A 94 -15.59 32.14 -2.65
C ALA A 94 -16.60 31.90 -3.79
N GLU A 95 -17.07 30.66 -3.96
CA GLU A 95 -18.17 30.31 -4.88
C GLU A 95 -19.57 30.69 -4.34
N GLY A 96 -19.67 31.30 -3.16
CA GLY A 96 -20.92 31.80 -2.59
C GLY A 96 -21.73 30.75 -1.82
N ARG A 97 -21.11 29.66 -1.36
CA ARG A 97 -21.77 28.67 -0.48
C ARG A 97 -21.88 29.22 0.93
N GLU A 98 -23.01 29.00 1.59
CA GLU A 98 -23.27 29.54 2.93
C GLU A 98 -22.85 28.59 4.04
N ARG A 99 -22.96 27.28 3.78
CA ARG A 99 -22.61 26.22 4.71
C ARG A 99 -21.88 25.14 3.94
N ILE A 100 -20.71 24.77 4.42
CA ILE A 100 -19.85 23.78 3.79
C ILE A 100 -19.61 22.68 4.81
N ALA A 101 -19.72 21.43 4.38
CA ALA A 101 -19.34 20.26 5.15
C ALA A 101 -18.23 19.51 4.41
N VAL A 102 -17.32 18.92 5.16
CA VAL A 102 -16.29 18.00 4.67
C VAL A 102 -16.49 16.64 5.33
N ILE A 103 -16.36 15.58 4.54
CA ILE A 103 -16.33 14.19 5.01
C ILE A 103 -15.16 13.44 4.40
N GLY A 104 -14.66 12.42 5.08
CA GLY A 104 -13.76 11.42 4.49
C GLY A 104 -14.54 10.36 3.71
N ALA A 105 -13.89 9.75 2.72
CA ALA A 105 -14.44 8.64 1.95
C ALA A 105 -14.44 7.28 2.71
N ASP A 106 -13.96 7.29 3.95
CA ASP A 106 -13.61 6.11 4.74
C ASP A 106 -14.78 5.60 5.61
N CYS A 107 -15.91 6.32 5.62
CA CYS A 107 -17.09 6.02 6.43
C CYS A 107 -18.35 5.88 5.55
N PRO A 108 -18.58 4.70 4.91
CA PRO A 108 -19.76 4.47 4.06
C PRO A 108 -21.10 4.48 4.85
N ALA A 109 -21.04 4.47 6.18
CA ALA A 109 -22.20 4.68 7.05
C ALA A 109 -22.68 6.15 7.08
N LEU A 110 -21.87 7.10 6.62
CA LEU A 110 -22.20 8.52 6.59
C LEU A 110 -23.11 8.83 5.40
N GLY A 111 -24.36 9.21 5.67
CA GLY A 111 -25.34 9.52 4.63
C GLY A 111 -25.92 10.93 4.71
N VAL A 112 -26.98 11.17 3.93
CA VAL A 112 -27.63 12.48 3.81
C VAL A 112 -28.13 13.02 5.15
N LYS A 113 -28.63 12.15 6.05
CA LYS A 113 -29.19 12.61 7.35
C LYS A 113 -28.13 13.22 8.25
N GLU A 114 -26.93 12.65 8.26
CA GLU A 114 -25.81 13.11 9.07
C GLU A 114 -25.32 14.47 8.57
N VAL A 115 -25.15 14.61 7.26
CA VAL A 115 -24.76 15.89 6.62
C VAL A 115 -25.82 16.97 6.81
N GLN A 116 -27.11 16.63 6.69
CA GLN A 116 -28.19 17.57 7.01
C GLN A 116 -28.17 18.00 8.48
N SER A 117 -27.82 17.10 9.39
CA SER A 117 -27.72 17.40 10.82
C SER A 117 -26.57 18.36 11.10
N LEU A 118 -25.42 18.22 10.43
CA LEU A 118 -24.33 19.20 10.45
C LEU A 118 -24.81 20.57 9.99
N PHE A 119 -25.44 20.64 8.82
CA PHE A 119 -25.95 21.92 8.29
C PHE A 119 -27.02 22.56 9.18
N LYS A 120 -27.83 21.75 9.85
CA LYS A 120 -28.84 22.24 10.81
C LYS A 120 -28.18 22.79 12.08
N ALA A 121 -27.15 22.13 12.60
CA ALA A 121 -26.43 22.58 13.78
C ALA A 121 -25.79 23.96 13.58
N LEU A 122 -25.33 24.26 12.36
CA LEU A 122 -24.78 25.58 11.99
C LEU A 122 -25.79 26.74 12.05
N ALA A 123 -27.08 26.48 12.32
CA ALA A 123 -28.02 27.55 12.66
C ALA A 123 -27.66 28.21 14.00
N ASP A 124 -27.19 27.43 14.97
CA ASP A 124 -26.94 27.85 16.35
C ASP A 124 -25.45 27.79 16.73
N SER A 125 -24.59 27.20 15.88
CA SER A 125 -23.14 27.12 16.08
C SER A 125 -22.36 27.61 14.85
N ASP A 126 -21.08 27.92 15.01
CA ASP A 126 -20.18 28.32 13.90
C ASP A 126 -19.47 27.11 13.27
N LEU A 127 -19.25 26.08 14.09
CA LEU A 127 -18.62 24.81 13.74
C LEU A 127 -19.51 23.66 14.20
N ALA A 128 -19.67 22.64 13.36
CA ALA A 128 -20.34 21.39 13.71
C ALA A 128 -19.42 20.22 13.36
N ILE A 129 -19.27 19.24 14.27
CA ILE A 129 -18.36 18.11 14.09
C ILE A 129 -19.09 16.80 14.42
N ILE A 130 -18.87 15.78 13.60
CA ILE A 130 -19.17 14.37 13.92
C ILE A 130 -17.84 13.73 14.33
N PRO A 131 -17.62 13.46 15.64
CA PRO A 131 -16.42 12.78 16.11
C PRO A 131 -16.26 11.38 15.53
N ALA A 132 -15.02 10.90 15.48
CA ALA A 132 -14.67 9.50 15.25
C ALA A 132 -14.13 8.87 16.56
N LEU A 133 -14.10 7.54 16.65
CA LEU A 133 -13.62 6.85 17.85
C LEU A 133 -12.10 6.86 18.01
N ASP A 134 -11.38 7.09 16.91
CA ASP A 134 -9.91 7.13 16.84
C ASP A 134 -9.31 8.44 17.39
N GLY A 135 -10.14 9.41 17.78
CA GLY A 135 -9.72 10.74 18.24
C GLY A 135 -9.69 11.80 17.15
N GLY A 136 -10.08 11.46 15.91
CA GLY A 136 -10.36 12.39 14.82
C GLY A 136 -11.84 12.75 14.70
N TYR A 137 -12.28 13.01 13.47
CA TYR A 137 -13.68 13.28 13.14
C TYR A 137 -14.04 12.72 11.77
N ALA A 138 -15.20 12.08 11.67
CA ALA A 138 -15.75 11.56 10.42
C ALA A 138 -16.29 12.68 9.51
N ALA A 139 -16.70 13.80 10.13
CA ALA A 139 -17.21 14.96 9.39
C ALA A 139 -17.03 16.27 10.17
N LEU A 140 -16.92 17.37 9.43
CA LEU A 140 -16.85 18.73 9.97
C LEU A 140 -17.60 19.70 9.05
N ALA A 141 -18.30 20.69 9.60
CA ALA A 141 -18.96 21.73 8.83
C ALA A 141 -18.77 23.13 9.42
N LEU A 142 -18.69 24.13 8.54
CA LEU A 142 -18.53 25.55 8.88
C LEU A 142 -19.54 26.40 8.11
N LYS A 143 -19.90 27.55 8.70
CA LYS A 143 -20.70 28.60 8.04
C LYS A 143 -19.90 29.87 7.68
N THR A 144 -18.62 29.92 8.08
CA THR A 144 -17.67 30.99 7.76
C THR A 144 -16.26 30.41 7.60
N PRO A 145 -15.40 30.96 6.73
CA PRO A 145 -14.00 30.54 6.63
C PRO A 145 -13.27 30.68 7.98
N CYS A 146 -12.55 29.64 8.39
CA CYS A 146 -11.70 29.70 9.58
C CYS A 146 -10.47 28.77 9.46
N PRO A 147 -9.44 29.14 8.67
CA PRO A 147 -8.25 28.30 8.48
C PRO A 147 -7.52 27.95 9.79
N ALA A 148 -7.60 28.83 10.79
CA ALA A 148 -6.95 28.67 12.09
C ALA A 148 -7.30 27.37 12.83
N ILE A 149 -8.47 26.75 12.55
CA ILE A 149 -8.84 25.48 13.19
C ILE A 149 -8.05 24.27 12.65
N PHE A 150 -7.36 24.44 11.52
CA PHE A 150 -6.60 23.40 10.84
C PHE A 150 -5.08 23.57 10.99
N GLU A 151 -4.62 24.75 11.41
CA GLU A 151 -3.18 25.06 11.53
C GLU A 151 -2.55 24.31 12.71
N GLY A 152 -1.39 23.68 12.53
CA GLY A 152 -0.66 23.03 13.62
C GLY A 152 -1.44 21.94 14.38
N VAL A 153 -2.40 21.31 13.70
CA VAL A 153 -3.08 20.10 14.16
C VAL A 153 -2.25 18.89 13.73
N GLU A 154 -2.01 17.98 14.66
CA GLU A 154 -1.41 16.68 14.37
C GLU A 154 -2.46 15.80 13.68
N TRP A 155 -2.32 15.60 12.38
CA TRP A 155 -3.21 14.77 11.59
C TRP A 155 -2.90 13.28 11.77
N SER A 156 -3.93 12.42 11.62
CA SER A 156 -3.83 10.96 11.86
C SER A 156 -3.41 10.59 13.30
N SER A 157 -3.81 11.41 14.28
CA SER A 157 -3.45 11.29 15.69
C SER A 157 -4.71 11.19 16.56
N THR A 158 -4.62 10.52 17.71
CA THR A 158 -5.71 10.47 18.70
C THR A 158 -6.02 11.83 19.33
N ARG A 159 -5.23 12.86 19.00
CA ARG A 159 -5.35 14.23 19.50
C ARG A 159 -5.99 15.19 18.48
N THR A 160 -6.27 14.74 17.26
CA THR A 160 -6.76 15.60 16.18
C THR A 160 -8.01 16.39 16.60
N LEU A 161 -9.04 15.73 17.12
CA LEU A 161 -10.27 16.39 17.59
C LEU A 161 -10.02 17.34 18.76
N GLU A 162 -9.24 16.92 19.75
CA GLU A 162 -8.89 17.74 20.91
C GLU A 162 -8.23 19.06 20.47
N GLN A 163 -7.26 18.98 19.56
CA GLN A 163 -6.53 20.12 19.04
C GLN A 163 -7.42 21.02 18.19
N THR A 164 -8.23 20.47 17.29
CA THR A 164 -9.20 21.25 16.49
C THR A 164 -10.19 22.00 17.40
N LEU A 165 -10.69 21.37 18.46
CA LEU A 165 -11.58 22.02 19.43
C LEU A 165 -10.88 23.12 20.22
N ALA A 166 -9.60 22.94 20.58
CA ALA A 166 -8.80 23.99 21.22
C ALA A 166 -8.64 25.21 20.29
N ARG A 167 -8.30 25.00 19.01
CA ARG A 167 -8.18 26.08 18.04
C ARG A 167 -9.51 26.77 17.75
N ALA A 168 -10.62 26.03 17.69
CA ALA A 168 -11.94 26.61 17.57
C ALA A 168 -12.28 27.55 18.74
N ARG A 169 -11.92 27.18 19.97
CA ARG A 169 -12.08 28.05 21.16
C ARG A 169 -11.21 29.30 21.08
N GLU A 170 -9.96 29.17 20.67
CA GLU A 170 -9.04 30.30 20.49
C GLU A 170 -9.53 31.27 19.41
N ALA A 171 -10.13 30.75 18.34
CA ALA A 171 -10.77 31.53 17.28
C ALA A 171 -12.14 32.11 17.66
N GLY A 172 -12.63 31.82 18.88
CA GLY A 172 -13.92 32.32 19.37
C GLY A 172 -15.15 31.67 18.74
N LEU A 173 -15.01 30.48 18.14
CA LEU A 173 -16.11 29.76 17.49
C LEU A 173 -16.99 29.02 18.51
N SER A 174 -18.30 29.10 18.32
CA SER A 174 -19.25 28.20 18.96
C SER A 174 -19.27 26.84 18.25
N VAL A 175 -19.24 25.75 19.01
CA VAL A 175 -19.09 24.38 18.48
C VAL A 175 -20.27 23.49 18.86
N ALA A 176 -20.81 22.76 17.89
CA ALA A 176 -21.76 21.68 18.10
C ALA A 176 -21.09 20.32 17.84
N LEU A 177 -21.14 19.42 18.82
CA LEU A 177 -20.73 18.02 18.64
C LEU A 177 -21.97 17.16 18.39
N LEU A 178 -21.95 16.43 17.28
CA LEU A 178 -22.97 15.47 16.89
C LEU A 178 -22.58 14.05 17.37
N PRO A 179 -23.52 13.07 17.32
CA PRO A 179 -23.21 11.69 17.66
C PRO A 179 -22.04 11.16 16.83
N THR A 180 -21.12 10.44 17.49
CA THR A 180 -19.95 9.82 16.89
C THR A 180 -20.34 8.83 15.78
N LEU A 181 -19.56 8.81 14.70
CA LEU A 181 -19.60 7.78 13.66
C LEU A 181 -18.20 7.23 13.46
N ASP A 182 -18.12 5.95 13.13
CA ASP A 182 -16.87 5.23 13.01
C ASP A 182 -16.55 4.98 11.53
N ASP A 183 -15.29 5.10 11.18
CA ASP A 183 -14.79 4.78 9.84
C ASP A 183 -14.31 3.32 9.78
N ILE A 184 -13.81 2.90 8.61
CA ILE A 184 -13.32 1.54 8.37
C ILE A 184 -11.88 1.63 7.90
N ASP A 185 -10.94 1.66 8.84
CA ASP A 185 -9.52 1.86 8.53
C ASP A 185 -8.64 0.64 8.81
N ASP A 186 -9.11 -0.26 9.67
CA ASP A 186 -8.36 -1.42 10.14
C ASP A 186 -9.26 -2.65 10.31
N LEU A 187 -8.65 -3.78 10.69
CA LEU A 187 -9.40 -5.02 10.90
C LEU A 187 -10.43 -4.93 12.06
N PRO A 188 -10.14 -4.30 13.21
CA PRO A 188 -11.14 -4.06 14.26
C PRO A 188 -12.39 -3.32 13.78
N SER A 189 -12.24 -2.19 13.10
CA SER A 189 -13.36 -1.41 12.54
C SER A 189 -14.14 -2.20 11.49
N LEU A 190 -13.44 -2.94 10.62
CA LEU A 190 -14.09 -3.82 9.65
C LEU A 190 -14.94 -4.92 10.32
N ARG A 191 -14.45 -5.50 11.43
CA ARG A 191 -15.21 -6.50 12.19
C ARG A 191 -16.45 -5.89 12.85
N ALA A 192 -16.34 -4.67 13.37
CA ALA A 192 -17.44 -3.94 13.97
C ALA A 192 -18.53 -3.59 12.93
N LEU A 193 -18.17 -3.40 11.66
CA LEU A 193 -19.15 -3.30 10.57
C LEU A 193 -19.88 -4.64 10.37
N LEU A 194 -19.13 -5.75 10.29
CA LEU A 194 -19.67 -7.08 9.99
C LEU A 194 -20.59 -7.64 11.08
N ASP A 195 -20.32 -7.35 12.35
CA ASP A 195 -21.16 -7.77 13.48
C ASP A 195 -22.33 -6.81 13.76
N GLY A 196 -22.37 -5.67 13.05
CA GLY A 196 -23.39 -4.63 13.21
C GLY A 196 -23.30 -3.85 14.50
N SER A 197 -22.13 -3.87 15.18
CA SER A 197 -21.85 -3.11 16.40
C SER A 197 -21.39 -1.68 16.15
N GLN A 198 -21.00 -1.32 14.92
CA GLN A 198 -20.74 0.08 14.59
C GLN A 198 -21.99 0.97 14.71
N GLY A 199 -21.74 2.26 15.00
CA GLY A 199 -22.78 3.28 15.04
C GLY A 199 -23.53 3.33 13.71
N ARG A 200 -24.85 3.05 13.73
CA ARG A 200 -25.68 3.03 12.53
C ARG A 200 -25.93 4.47 12.04
N GLY A 201 -25.13 4.93 11.09
CA GLY A 201 -25.45 6.10 10.28
C GLY A 201 -26.55 5.80 9.26
N SER A 202 -26.95 6.80 8.46
CA SER A 202 -27.97 6.63 7.43
C SER A 202 -27.46 6.07 6.10
N GLY A 203 -26.14 5.97 5.92
CA GLY A 203 -25.51 5.29 4.80
C GLY A 203 -25.69 3.77 4.90
N GLU A 204 -26.06 3.13 3.78
CA GLU A 204 -26.44 1.72 3.78
C GLU A 204 -25.25 0.76 3.55
N ALA A 205 -24.09 1.27 3.12
CA ALA A 205 -22.88 0.49 2.85
C ALA A 205 -23.12 -0.80 2.00
N LYS A 206 -24.09 -0.75 1.06
CA LYS A 206 -24.58 -1.93 0.33
C LYS A 206 -23.49 -2.59 -0.51
N ARG A 207 -22.73 -1.81 -1.27
CA ARG A 207 -21.65 -2.32 -2.12
C ARG A 207 -20.49 -2.82 -1.27
N THR A 208 -20.16 -2.11 -0.19
CA THR A 208 -19.13 -2.49 0.77
C THR A 208 -19.44 -3.86 1.38
N LEU A 209 -20.66 -4.07 1.89
CA LEU A 209 -21.09 -5.35 2.46
C LEU A 209 -21.10 -6.48 1.41
N ALA A 210 -21.57 -6.21 0.19
CA ALA A 210 -21.56 -7.18 -0.91
C ALA A 210 -20.13 -7.58 -1.31
N THR A 211 -19.20 -6.62 -1.36
CA THR A 211 -17.78 -6.88 -1.62
C THR A 211 -17.17 -7.73 -0.51
N LEU A 212 -17.47 -7.47 0.75
CA LEU A 212 -17.00 -8.30 1.87
C LEU A 212 -17.50 -9.75 1.77
N GLU A 213 -18.78 -9.93 1.41
CA GLU A 213 -19.31 -11.27 1.17
C GLU A 213 -18.59 -11.97 0.01
N ALA A 214 -18.37 -11.26 -1.10
CA ALA A 214 -17.68 -11.77 -2.28
C ALA A 214 -16.22 -12.15 -1.98
N LEU A 215 -15.54 -11.37 -1.13
CA LEU A 215 -14.18 -11.65 -0.65
C LEU A 215 -14.10 -12.76 0.42
N GLY A 216 -15.23 -13.33 0.82
CA GLY A 216 -15.27 -14.48 1.72
C GLY A 216 -15.17 -14.13 3.20
N PHE A 217 -15.47 -12.90 3.61
CA PHE A 217 -15.56 -12.54 5.03
C PHE A 217 -16.80 -13.19 5.66
N LYS A 218 -16.63 -14.38 6.26
CA LYS A 218 -17.71 -15.17 6.88
C LYS A 218 -17.29 -15.71 8.25
N GLY A 219 -18.20 -15.64 9.23
CA GLY A 219 -18.10 -16.43 10.47
C GLY A 219 -16.88 -16.16 11.35
N GLY A 220 -16.35 -14.93 11.34
CA GLY A 220 -15.24 -14.51 12.22
C GLY A 220 -13.83 -14.89 11.75
N ASN A 221 -13.70 -15.75 10.73
CA ASN A 221 -12.41 -16.07 10.12
C ASN A 221 -12.07 -15.08 9.01
N LEU A 222 -10.79 -14.71 8.93
CA LEU A 222 -10.29 -13.79 7.91
C LEU A 222 -9.85 -14.59 6.67
N PRO A 223 -10.39 -14.31 5.47
CA PRO A 223 -9.99 -15.01 4.25
C PRO A 223 -8.51 -14.74 3.93
N VAL A 224 -7.89 -15.69 3.21
CA VAL A 224 -6.58 -15.47 2.59
C VAL A 224 -6.82 -15.16 1.13
N ILE A 225 -6.55 -13.91 0.75
CA ILE A 225 -6.73 -13.40 -0.61
C ILE A 225 -5.35 -13.12 -1.17
N ASP A 226 -5.05 -13.59 -2.38
CA ASP A 226 -3.78 -13.29 -3.06
C ASP A 226 -3.78 -11.87 -3.67
N ASP A 227 -2.66 -11.44 -4.25
CA ASP A 227 -2.53 -10.07 -4.79
C ASP A 227 -3.27 -9.86 -6.13
N HIS A 228 -3.96 -10.91 -6.62
CA HIS A 228 -4.80 -10.90 -7.81
C HIS A 228 -6.28 -11.19 -7.50
N GLY A 229 -6.65 -11.27 -6.22
CA GLY A 229 -8.03 -11.44 -5.78
C GLY A 229 -8.54 -12.87 -5.72
N SER A 230 -7.67 -13.88 -5.88
CA SER A 230 -8.05 -15.27 -5.66
C SER A 230 -8.23 -15.51 -4.15
N ILE A 231 -9.34 -16.14 -3.76
CA ILE A 231 -9.59 -16.54 -2.36
C ILE A 231 -9.09 -17.96 -2.15
N LEU A 232 -8.20 -18.15 -1.19
CA LEU A 232 -7.57 -19.43 -0.87
C LEU A 232 -8.16 -20.01 0.41
N ASP A 233 -8.36 -21.34 0.42
CA ASP A 233 -8.77 -22.07 1.63
C ASP A 233 -7.64 -22.11 2.66
N SER A 234 -7.86 -21.48 3.79
CA SER A 234 -6.94 -21.48 4.95
C SER A 234 -7.37 -22.43 6.07
N GLY A 235 -8.42 -23.23 5.86
CA GLY A 235 -8.96 -24.14 6.87
C GLY A 235 -8.03 -25.29 7.25
N LYS A 236 -7.11 -25.68 6.36
CA LYS A 236 -6.04 -26.66 6.63
C LYS A 236 -4.74 -26.28 5.91
N PRO A 237 -3.60 -26.24 6.60
CA PRO A 237 -2.32 -25.96 5.95
C PRO A 237 -1.98 -26.94 4.82
N PRO A 238 -1.47 -26.46 3.68
CA PRO A 238 -1.05 -27.29 2.56
C PRO A 238 0.15 -28.16 2.94
N LYS A 239 0.19 -29.38 2.39
CA LYS A 239 1.21 -30.39 2.69
C LYS A 239 2.21 -30.62 1.56
N ARG A 240 1.83 -30.26 0.33
CA ARG A 240 2.66 -30.36 -0.88
C ARG A 240 2.67 -28.99 -1.54
N ILE A 241 3.78 -28.29 -1.38
CA ILE A 241 3.96 -26.91 -1.85
C ILE A 241 4.96 -26.92 -3.00
N ILE A 242 4.64 -26.23 -4.08
CA ILE A 242 5.61 -25.90 -5.12
C ILE A 242 5.90 -24.41 -5.05
N SER A 243 7.18 -24.07 -5.11
CA SER A 243 7.64 -22.68 -5.17
C SER A 243 8.19 -22.40 -6.57
N LEU A 244 7.68 -21.35 -7.22
CA LEU A 244 8.10 -20.93 -8.55
C LEU A 244 9.17 -19.83 -8.55
N VAL A 245 9.71 -19.45 -7.38
CA VAL A 245 10.68 -18.35 -7.24
C VAL A 245 11.67 -18.62 -6.10
N PRO A 246 12.96 -18.24 -6.22
CA PRO A 246 13.98 -18.45 -5.17
C PRO A 246 13.64 -17.82 -3.81
N SER A 247 13.19 -16.56 -3.80
CA SER A 247 12.84 -15.80 -2.59
C SER A 247 11.69 -16.46 -1.80
N ILE A 248 10.70 -17.00 -2.51
CA ILE A 248 9.59 -17.77 -1.94
C ILE A 248 10.11 -19.05 -1.31
N THR A 249 10.98 -19.79 -1.99
CA THR A 249 11.57 -21.02 -1.46
C THR A 249 12.32 -20.75 -0.16
N GLU A 250 13.20 -19.74 -0.14
CA GLU A 250 13.93 -19.33 1.06
C GLU A 250 12.96 -19.01 2.21
N THR A 251 11.90 -18.24 1.92
CA THR A 251 10.89 -17.85 2.90
C THR A 251 10.17 -19.07 3.50
N LEU A 252 9.81 -20.08 2.69
CA LEU A 252 9.17 -21.30 3.19
C LEU A 252 10.05 -22.05 4.20
N PHE A 253 11.37 -22.08 3.98
CA PHE A 253 12.31 -22.69 4.93
C PHE A 253 12.42 -21.87 6.23
N ASP A 254 12.54 -20.55 6.13
CA ASP A 254 12.63 -19.68 7.31
C ASP A 254 11.33 -19.73 8.16
N LEU A 255 10.17 -19.83 7.50
CA LEU A 255 8.88 -20.06 8.17
C LEU A 255 8.72 -21.46 8.75
N GLY A 256 9.68 -22.37 8.54
CA GLY A 256 9.68 -23.72 9.10
C GLY A 256 8.74 -24.69 8.40
N VAL A 257 8.34 -24.38 7.16
CA VAL A 257 7.44 -25.22 6.36
C VAL A 257 8.15 -25.82 5.14
N GLY A 258 9.46 -25.63 5.02
CA GLY A 258 10.28 -26.09 3.89
C GLY A 258 10.23 -27.59 3.61
N GLU A 259 9.99 -28.44 4.62
CA GLU A 259 9.82 -29.90 4.42
C GLU A 259 8.60 -30.25 3.56
N ARG A 260 7.66 -29.32 3.39
CA ARG A 260 6.46 -29.48 2.56
C ARG A 260 6.71 -29.11 1.10
N VAL A 261 7.90 -28.59 0.78
CA VAL A 261 8.26 -28.20 -0.59
C VAL A 261 8.59 -29.43 -1.40
N VAL A 262 7.79 -29.68 -2.44
CA VAL A 262 7.90 -30.86 -3.31
C VAL A 262 8.39 -30.53 -4.71
N GLY A 263 8.57 -29.24 -5.05
CA GLY A 263 9.11 -28.77 -6.31
C GLY A 263 9.61 -27.33 -6.19
N ARG A 264 10.68 -27.00 -6.92
CA ARG A 264 11.38 -25.71 -6.90
C ARG A 264 11.92 -25.36 -8.29
N THR A 265 12.28 -24.09 -8.52
CA THR A 265 12.95 -23.69 -9.77
C THR A 265 14.46 -23.94 -9.76
N ASP A 266 15.10 -23.89 -10.92
CA ASP A 266 16.57 -24.04 -11.07
C ASP A 266 17.41 -23.03 -10.28
N PHE A 267 16.81 -21.88 -9.93
CA PHE A 267 17.50 -20.79 -9.22
C PHE A 267 17.30 -20.85 -7.70
N CYS A 268 16.53 -21.81 -7.19
CA CYS A 268 16.33 -21.98 -5.75
C CYS A 268 17.54 -22.65 -5.10
N ILE A 269 18.53 -21.85 -4.68
CA ILE A 269 19.82 -22.34 -4.16
C ILE A 269 19.92 -22.36 -2.62
N TYR A 270 18.97 -21.73 -1.90
CA TYR A 270 18.97 -21.67 -0.44
C TYR A 270 17.72 -22.31 0.20
N PRO A 271 17.88 -23.02 1.34
CA PRO A 271 19.14 -23.50 1.92
C PRO A 271 19.68 -24.70 1.13
N GLU A 272 20.98 -24.66 0.83
CA GLU A 272 21.65 -25.55 -0.14
C GLU A 272 21.40 -27.04 0.11
N ASP A 273 21.56 -27.50 1.35
CA ASP A 273 21.41 -28.92 1.71
C ASP A 273 19.97 -29.45 1.57
N ALA A 274 18.98 -28.57 1.64
CA ALA A 274 17.58 -28.94 1.51
C ALA A 274 17.11 -28.88 0.06
N VAL A 275 17.39 -27.78 -0.64
CA VAL A 275 16.90 -27.56 -2.03
C VAL A 275 17.49 -28.54 -3.03
N LYS A 276 18.71 -29.04 -2.81
CA LYS A 276 19.34 -30.09 -3.65
C LYS A 276 18.55 -31.40 -3.68
N LYS A 277 17.70 -31.66 -2.68
CA LYS A 277 16.88 -32.88 -2.58
C LYS A 277 15.50 -32.72 -3.22
N ILE A 278 15.14 -31.50 -3.62
CA ILE A 278 13.82 -31.16 -4.16
C ILE A 278 13.92 -31.11 -5.69
N PRO A 279 12.99 -31.77 -6.42
CA PRO A 279 13.05 -31.82 -7.87
C PRO A 279 12.89 -30.43 -8.49
N SER A 280 13.59 -30.22 -9.61
CA SER A 280 13.39 -29.04 -10.45
C SER A 280 12.11 -29.17 -11.27
N ILE A 281 11.46 -28.04 -11.51
CA ILE A 281 10.36 -27.87 -12.46
C ILE A 281 10.72 -26.91 -13.61
N GLY A 282 11.98 -26.49 -13.75
CA GLY A 282 12.45 -25.49 -14.71
C GLY A 282 12.77 -24.13 -14.06
N GLY A 283 12.91 -23.08 -14.87
CA GLY A 283 13.13 -21.71 -14.39
C GLY A 283 11.81 -20.98 -14.05
N PRO A 284 11.89 -19.81 -13.39
CA PRO A 284 10.71 -19.02 -13.03
C PRO A 284 9.92 -18.55 -14.27
N LYS A 285 10.61 -18.32 -15.40
CA LYS A 285 10.03 -17.79 -16.64
C LYS A 285 9.62 -18.87 -17.65
N ASP A 286 9.92 -20.15 -17.38
CA ASP A 286 9.76 -21.24 -18.34
C ASP A 286 9.48 -22.62 -17.69
N PHE A 287 9.03 -22.65 -16.43
CA PHE A 287 8.67 -23.89 -15.75
C PHE A 287 7.64 -24.71 -16.56
N ASP A 288 7.71 -26.04 -16.46
CA ASP A 288 6.78 -26.96 -17.14
C ASP A 288 5.50 -27.17 -16.29
N PRO A 289 4.32 -26.67 -16.73
CA PRO A 289 3.08 -26.86 -15.98
C PRO A 289 2.69 -28.33 -15.82
N ALA A 290 3.01 -29.20 -16.79
CA ALA A 290 2.70 -30.62 -16.70
C ALA A 290 3.55 -31.31 -15.63
N ALA A 291 4.83 -30.94 -15.51
CA ALA A 291 5.71 -31.41 -14.44
C ALA A 291 5.22 -30.94 -13.07
N VAL A 292 4.78 -29.69 -12.96
CA VAL A 292 4.18 -29.14 -11.73
C VAL A 292 2.92 -29.92 -11.34
N ILE A 293 2.00 -30.16 -12.28
CA ILE A 293 0.76 -30.91 -12.03
C ILE A 293 1.05 -32.35 -11.63
N ALA A 294 2.03 -33.01 -12.27
CA ALA A 294 2.41 -34.40 -11.97
C ALA A 294 2.94 -34.60 -10.54
N LEU A 295 3.40 -33.52 -9.88
CA LEU A 295 3.80 -33.54 -8.48
C LEU A 295 2.61 -33.43 -7.52
N GLU A 296 1.38 -33.37 -8.00
CA GLU A 296 0.14 -33.28 -7.19
C GLU A 296 0.24 -32.23 -6.06
N PRO A 297 0.54 -30.96 -6.38
CA PRO A 297 0.66 -29.93 -5.36
C PRO A 297 -0.71 -29.60 -4.74
N SER A 298 -0.72 -29.36 -3.43
CA SER A 298 -1.86 -28.76 -2.73
C SER A 298 -1.84 -27.23 -2.76
N LEU A 299 -0.69 -26.65 -3.08
CA LEU A 299 -0.49 -25.21 -3.25
C LEU A 299 0.72 -24.96 -4.16
N VAL A 300 0.59 -23.99 -5.06
CA VAL A 300 1.69 -23.37 -5.81
C VAL A 300 1.79 -21.92 -5.37
N LEU A 301 2.99 -21.49 -4.99
CA LEU A 301 3.31 -20.09 -4.72
C LEU A 301 4.10 -19.52 -5.89
N CYS A 302 3.62 -18.42 -6.45
CA CYS A 302 4.23 -17.74 -7.58
C CYS A 302 4.24 -16.23 -7.40
N ASP A 303 4.97 -15.55 -8.26
CA ASP A 303 5.10 -14.11 -8.30
C ASP A 303 4.68 -13.58 -9.67
N ALA A 304 3.89 -12.52 -9.70
CA ALA A 304 3.33 -11.97 -10.93
C ALA A 304 4.36 -11.26 -11.82
N GLU A 305 5.45 -10.73 -11.26
CA GLU A 305 6.54 -10.12 -12.03
C GLU A 305 7.54 -11.18 -12.52
N GLU A 306 7.75 -12.26 -11.75
CA GLU A 306 8.71 -13.31 -12.12
C GLU A 306 8.14 -14.44 -12.97
N ASN A 307 6.89 -14.87 -12.74
CA ASN A 307 6.36 -16.04 -13.43
C ASN A 307 5.51 -15.67 -14.65
N TYR A 308 5.71 -16.38 -15.76
CA TYR A 308 4.97 -16.13 -17.00
C TYR A 308 3.50 -16.53 -16.87
N LYS A 309 2.61 -15.68 -17.39
CA LYS A 309 1.17 -15.75 -17.16
C LYS A 309 0.55 -17.05 -17.68
N GLU A 310 0.94 -17.47 -18.88
CA GLU A 310 0.36 -18.63 -19.55
C GLU A 310 0.55 -19.92 -18.74
N GLY A 311 1.73 -20.10 -18.12
CA GLY A 311 2.02 -21.25 -17.28
C GLY A 311 1.19 -21.25 -16.00
N VAL A 312 1.07 -20.09 -15.36
CA VAL A 312 0.25 -19.92 -14.15
C VAL A 312 -1.23 -20.20 -14.46
N GLU A 313 -1.76 -19.68 -15.55
CA GLU A 313 -3.14 -19.93 -15.98
C GLU A 313 -3.39 -21.41 -16.32
N ALA A 314 -2.40 -22.11 -16.90
CA ALA A 314 -2.50 -23.55 -17.13
C ALA A 314 -2.63 -24.35 -15.81
N LEU A 315 -1.91 -23.96 -14.75
CA LEU A 315 -2.04 -24.56 -13.43
C LEU A 315 -3.43 -24.31 -12.83
N LYS A 316 -3.92 -23.06 -12.89
CA LYS A 316 -5.25 -22.70 -12.41
C LYS A 316 -6.35 -23.47 -13.17
N ALA A 317 -6.24 -23.58 -14.49
CA ALA A 317 -7.17 -24.35 -15.32
C ALA A 317 -7.18 -25.85 -15.00
N ALA A 318 -6.07 -26.39 -14.51
CA ALA A 318 -5.97 -27.77 -14.02
C ALA A 318 -6.53 -27.96 -12.58
N GLY A 319 -7.07 -26.90 -11.96
CA GLY A 319 -7.62 -26.95 -10.61
C GLY A 319 -6.58 -26.91 -9.50
N VAL A 320 -5.33 -26.52 -9.81
CA VAL A 320 -4.29 -26.33 -8.79
C VAL A 320 -4.56 -25.03 -8.04
N ASN A 321 -4.48 -25.07 -6.70
CA ASN A 321 -4.50 -23.87 -5.89
C ASN A 321 -3.21 -23.08 -6.11
N VAL A 322 -3.33 -21.88 -6.67
CA VAL A 322 -2.21 -20.98 -6.90
C VAL A 322 -2.41 -19.70 -6.09
N PHE A 323 -1.39 -19.31 -5.33
CA PHE A 323 -1.30 -17.99 -4.71
C PHE A 323 -0.35 -17.13 -5.53
N ILE A 324 -0.85 -16.00 -6.02
CA ILE A 324 -0.06 -15.02 -6.80
C ILE A 324 0.37 -13.87 -5.87
N ALA A 325 1.68 -13.72 -5.69
CA ALA A 325 2.28 -12.59 -4.98
C ALA A 325 2.64 -11.45 -5.94
N LEU A 326 2.47 -10.21 -5.50
CA LEU A 326 2.93 -9.00 -6.18
C LEU A 326 3.30 -7.91 -5.14
N PRO A 327 4.24 -8.16 -4.22
CA PRO A 327 4.61 -7.15 -3.24
C PRO A 327 5.45 -6.04 -3.89
N ARG A 328 4.98 -4.80 -3.87
CA ARG A 328 5.74 -3.62 -4.34
C ARG A 328 6.27 -2.74 -3.22
N THR A 329 5.77 -2.92 -2.00
CA THR A 329 6.10 -2.09 -0.83
C THR A 329 6.57 -2.97 0.33
N LEU A 330 7.32 -2.40 1.28
CA LEU A 330 7.69 -3.11 2.51
C LEU A 330 6.44 -3.52 3.35
N PRO A 331 5.43 -2.65 3.54
CA PRO A 331 4.13 -3.08 4.07
C PRO A 331 3.47 -4.22 3.28
N GLY A 332 3.59 -4.23 1.96
CA GLY A 332 3.06 -5.28 1.09
C GLY A 332 3.74 -6.63 1.35
N VAL A 333 5.06 -6.65 1.55
CA VAL A 333 5.78 -7.87 1.96
C VAL A 333 5.36 -8.31 3.37
N ALA A 334 5.21 -7.38 4.32
CA ALA A 334 4.72 -7.72 5.67
C ALA A 334 3.31 -8.33 5.62
N SER A 335 2.40 -7.74 4.84
CA SER A 335 1.06 -8.26 4.57
C SER A 335 1.08 -9.65 3.92
N LEU A 336 1.95 -9.86 2.93
CA LEU A 336 2.16 -11.15 2.28
C LEU A 336 2.56 -12.23 3.29
N LEU A 337 3.51 -11.92 4.18
CA LEU A 337 3.92 -12.84 5.25
C LEU A 337 2.76 -13.13 6.21
N ILE A 338 2.00 -12.13 6.66
CA ILE A 338 0.84 -12.35 7.55
C ILE A 338 -0.22 -13.26 6.90
N ARG A 339 -0.47 -13.07 5.60
CA ARG A 339 -1.38 -13.94 4.81
C ARG A 339 -0.83 -15.36 4.64
N TRP A 340 0.45 -15.50 4.32
CA TRP A 340 1.12 -16.80 4.24
C TRP A 340 1.18 -17.52 5.59
N GLY A 341 1.39 -16.79 6.68
CA GLY A 341 1.35 -17.33 8.04
C GLY A 341 0.04 -18.08 8.30
N ARG A 342 -1.10 -17.46 7.96
CA ARG A 342 -2.43 -18.08 8.07
C ARG A 342 -2.61 -19.24 7.09
N LEU A 343 -2.19 -19.08 5.84
CA LEU A 343 -2.33 -20.13 4.82
C LEU A 343 -1.49 -21.37 5.15
N LEU A 344 -0.30 -21.18 5.69
CA LEU A 344 0.71 -22.22 5.90
C LEU A 344 0.72 -22.78 7.34
N GLY A 345 -0.07 -22.21 8.25
CA GLY A 345 -0.02 -22.55 9.68
C GLY A 345 1.33 -22.23 10.32
N ALA A 346 1.87 -21.04 10.00
CA ALA A 346 3.17 -20.53 10.43
C ALA A 346 3.07 -19.10 11.01
N GLU A 347 1.91 -18.74 11.55
CA GLU A 347 1.53 -17.39 11.96
C GLU A 347 2.55 -16.74 12.90
N ALA A 348 3.01 -17.46 13.92
CA ALA A 348 3.94 -16.90 14.90
C ALA A 348 5.27 -16.46 14.28
N ARG A 349 5.82 -17.25 13.34
CA ARG A 349 7.07 -16.90 12.64
C ARG A 349 6.84 -15.81 11.61
N ALA A 350 5.76 -15.92 10.85
CA ALA A 350 5.41 -14.95 9.83
C ALA A 350 5.15 -13.56 10.43
N GLN A 351 4.42 -13.50 11.55
CA GLN A 351 4.16 -12.25 12.28
C GLN A 351 5.45 -11.61 12.79
N LYS A 352 6.40 -12.43 13.27
CA LYS A 352 7.71 -11.92 13.69
C LYS A 352 8.46 -11.27 12.52
N CYS A 353 8.56 -11.97 11.38
CA CYS A 353 9.23 -11.43 10.20
C CYS A 353 8.51 -10.18 9.65
N ALA A 354 7.18 -10.17 9.64
CA ALA A 354 6.38 -9.02 9.25
C ALA A 354 6.67 -7.82 10.17
N GLN A 355 6.70 -8.02 11.49
CA GLN A 355 7.02 -6.97 12.44
C GLN A 355 8.43 -6.42 12.23
N GLU A 356 9.44 -7.27 12.00
CA GLU A 356 10.81 -6.83 11.71
C GLU A 356 10.89 -5.95 10.45
N ILE A 357 10.03 -6.17 9.47
CA ILE A 357 9.91 -5.32 8.27
C ILE A 357 9.21 -4.00 8.62
N LEU A 358 8.12 -4.04 9.38
CA LEU A 358 7.40 -2.84 9.81
C LEU A 358 8.27 -1.93 10.70
N ASP A 359 9.18 -2.50 11.50
CA ASP A 359 10.11 -1.76 12.36
C ASP A 359 11.17 -0.97 11.56
N ILE A 360 11.33 -1.24 10.26
CA ILE A 360 12.19 -0.43 9.37
C ILE A 360 11.46 0.83 8.90
N ILE A 361 10.13 0.77 8.84
CA ILE A 361 9.31 1.88 8.37
C ILE A 361 9.40 2.99 9.41
N GLY A 362 9.78 4.19 8.95
CA GLY A 362 10.08 5.34 9.81
C GLY A 362 11.57 5.57 10.04
N GLU A 363 12.47 4.65 9.67
CA GLU A 363 13.91 4.95 9.55
C GLU A 363 14.27 5.67 8.23
N GLU A 364 13.31 5.79 7.30
CA GLU A 364 13.43 6.42 5.97
C GLU A 364 13.76 7.91 6.05
N ASP A 365 13.39 8.60 7.13
CA ASP A 365 13.70 10.02 7.36
C ASP A 365 15.21 10.29 7.49
N LYS A 366 16.04 9.25 7.61
CA LYS A 366 17.49 9.35 7.55
C LYS A 366 17.95 9.21 6.11
N GLU A 367 17.95 10.31 5.38
CA GLU A 367 18.56 10.39 4.05
C GLU A 367 20.06 10.07 4.14
N ARG A 368 20.45 8.90 3.62
CA ARG A 368 21.84 8.41 3.66
C ARG A 368 22.60 8.80 2.42
N ALA A 369 22.07 8.54 1.23
CA ALA A 369 22.71 8.89 -0.03
C ALA A 369 21.73 8.85 -1.19
N SER A 370 21.99 9.67 -2.22
CA SER A 370 21.44 9.48 -3.55
C SER A 370 22.19 8.36 -4.27
N VAL A 371 21.46 7.51 -5.00
CA VAL A 371 22.03 6.33 -5.67
C VAL A 371 21.47 6.13 -7.08
N LEU A 372 22.32 5.66 -7.98
CA LEU A 372 21.91 4.95 -9.19
C LEU A 372 22.14 3.45 -8.97
N CYS A 373 21.12 2.63 -9.25
CA CYS A 373 21.21 1.18 -9.06
C CYS A 373 20.73 0.44 -10.31
N PRO A 374 21.60 0.22 -11.31
CA PRO A 374 21.25 -0.57 -12.47
C PRO A 374 20.93 -2.03 -12.08
N ILE A 375 20.05 -2.67 -12.84
CA ILE A 375 19.70 -4.10 -12.71
C ILE A 375 19.99 -4.90 -13.98
N TRP A 376 20.21 -4.22 -15.10
CA TRP A 376 20.56 -4.83 -16.39
C TRP A 376 21.55 -3.94 -17.15
N ARG A 377 22.39 -4.55 -18.00
CA ARG A 377 23.48 -3.86 -18.71
C ARG A 377 23.23 -3.62 -20.19
N ASP A 378 22.56 -4.53 -20.88
CA ASP A 378 22.35 -4.43 -22.33
C ASP A 378 20.86 -4.56 -22.71
N PRO A 379 20.13 -3.43 -22.81
CA PRO A 379 20.58 -2.05 -22.52
C PRO A 379 20.73 -1.80 -21.00
N TRP A 380 21.33 -0.67 -20.61
CA TRP A 380 21.33 -0.27 -19.20
C TRP A 380 19.90 -0.08 -18.74
N MET A 381 19.51 -0.74 -17.65
CA MET A 381 18.17 -0.58 -17.05
C MET A 381 18.29 -0.39 -15.55
N SER A 382 17.38 0.40 -14.98
CA SER A 382 17.20 0.58 -13.53
C SER A 382 15.73 0.35 -13.19
N PHE A 383 15.27 0.84 -12.06
CA PHE A 383 13.89 0.72 -11.60
C PHE A 383 13.38 2.02 -10.96
N SER A 384 12.08 2.24 -11.07
CA SER A 384 11.40 3.35 -10.39
C SER A 384 10.99 3.00 -8.96
N ASP A 385 10.45 3.99 -8.26
CA ASP A 385 10.03 3.90 -6.87
C ASP A 385 8.75 3.08 -6.66
N GLU A 386 8.08 2.70 -7.75
CA GLU A 386 6.89 1.85 -7.80
C GLU A 386 7.21 0.34 -7.81
N THR A 387 8.48 -0.03 -7.65
CA THR A 387 8.96 -1.42 -7.60
C THR A 387 9.35 -1.84 -6.18
N TYR A 388 9.41 -3.16 -5.93
CA TYR A 388 9.97 -3.70 -4.70
C TYR A 388 11.41 -3.24 -4.46
N CYS A 389 12.24 -3.21 -5.51
CA CYS A 389 13.62 -2.72 -5.44
C CYS A 389 13.67 -1.26 -4.95
N GLY A 390 12.78 -0.40 -5.45
CA GLY A 390 12.63 0.98 -4.98
C GLY A 390 12.23 1.06 -3.50
N ALA A 391 11.33 0.19 -3.05
CA ALA A 391 10.95 0.11 -1.64
C ALA A 391 12.11 -0.35 -0.74
N VAL A 392 12.98 -1.25 -1.20
CA VAL A 392 14.20 -1.66 -0.48
C VAL A 392 15.18 -0.50 -0.35
N LEU A 393 15.42 0.26 -1.43
CA LEU A 393 16.29 1.44 -1.38
C LEU A 393 15.76 2.49 -0.40
N ARG A 394 14.47 2.84 -0.47
CA ARG A 394 13.86 3.78 0.48
C ARG A 394 13.94 3.28 1.92
N GLY A 395 13.64 2.01 2.16
CA GLY A 395 13.77 1.41 3.49
C GLY A 395 15.20 1.44 4.04
N ALA A 396 16.21 1.44 3.17
CA ALA A 396 17.61 1.63 3.53
C ALA A 396 18.01 3.12 3.67
N GLY A 397 17.08 4.06 3.51
CA GLY A 397 17.32 5.51 3.52
C GLY A 397 18.07 6.02 2.29
N LEU A 398 17.93 5.33 1.15
CA LEU A 398 18.60 5.68 -0.10
C LEU A 398 17.61 6.33 -1.07
N HIS A 399 18.01 7.48 -1.62
CA HIS A 399 17.25 8.18 -2.64
C HIS A 399 17.60 7.63 -4.03
N ASN A 400 16.65 6.97 -4.67
CA ASN A 400 16.81 6.42 -6.01
C ASN A 400 16.65 7.53 -7.05
N ILE A 401 17.72 7.87 -7.78
CA ILE A 401 17.65 8.96 -8.78
C ILE A 401 16.72 8.65 -9.96
N THR A 402 16.46 7.37 -10.22
CA THR A 402 15.49 6.91 -11.23
C THR A 402 14.08 6.72 -10.67
N GLY A 403 13.88 7.01 -9.39
CA GLY A 403 12.65 6.75 -8.64
C GLY A 403 11.41 7.42 -9.24
N GLY A 404 11.55 8.66 -9.70
CA GLY A 404 10.46 9.44 -10.29
C GLY A 404 10.13 9.11 -11.75
N LEU A 405 10.81 8.13 -12.37
CA LEU A 405 10.52 7.76 -13.75
C LEU A 405 9.19 7.00 -13.87
N PRO A 406 8.41 7.22 -14.96
CA PRO A 406 7.06 6.68 -15.09
C PRO A 406 7.04 5.15 -15.31
N GLU A 407 8.05 4.59 -15.94
CA GLU A 407 8.17 3.15 -16.18
C GLU A 407 8.77 2.45 -14.95
N SER A 408 8.29 1.24 -14.63
CA SER A 408 8.83 0.47 -13.50
C SER A 408 10.28 0.04 -13.70
N TYR A 409 10.67 -0.29 -14.94
CA TYR A 409 12.01 -0.75 -15.30
C TYR A 409 12.50 -0.02 -16.56
N PRO A 410 12.83 1.28 -16.45
CA PRO A 410 13.20 2.08 -17.61
C PRO A 410 14.56 1.68 -18.17
N GLU A 411 14.67 1.69 -19.51
CA GLU A 411 15.97 1.75 -20.18
C GLU A 411 16.63 3.12 -19.94
N LEU A 412 17.94 3.10 -19.68
CA LEU A 412 18.73 4.28 -19.37
C LEU A 412 19.68 4.60 -20.51
N GLY A 413 19.57 5.82 -21.05
CA GLY A 413 20.71 6.46 -21.70
C GLY A 413 21.53 7.16 -20.63
N LEU A 414 22.59 6.53 -20.14
CA LEU A 414 23.41 7.09 -19.05
C LEU A 414 23.93 8.50 -19.40
N GLU A 415 24.25 8.75 -20.66
CA GLU A 415 24.68 10.05 -21.19
C GLU A 415 23.62 11.16 -21.12
N ARG A 416 22.35 10.79 -20.91
CA ARG A 416 21.21 11.71 -20.77
C ARG A 416 20.86 11.98 -19.32
N LEU A 417 21.43 11.21 -18.39
CA LEU A 417 21.21 11.40 -16.98
C LEU A 417 22.11 12.51 -16.43
N SER A 418 21.75 13.03 -15.28
CA SER A 418 22.59 13.93 -14.49
C SER A 418 22.55 13.43 -13.05
N VAL A 419 23.71 13.35 -12.42
CA VAL A 419 23.86 12.88 -11.05
C VAL A 419 24.39 14.01 -10.18
N GLU A 420 23.84 14.15 -8.98
CA GLU A 420 24.28 15.15 -8.02
C GLU A 420 25.64 14.74 -7.41
N GLU A 421 26.40 15.72 -6.94
CA GLU A 421 27.65 15.46 -6.21
C GLU A 421 27.37 14.57 -4.98
N GLY A 422 28.14 13.50 -4.82
CA GLY A 422 27.91 12.52 -3.75
C GLY A 422 27.03 11.32 -4.12
N THR A 423 26.49 11.26 -5.34
CA THR A 423 25.69 10.11 -5.81
C THR A 423 26.55 8.84 -5.89
N LEU A 424 26.05 7.73 -5.35
CA LEU A 424 26.72 6.42 -5.37
C LEU A 424 26.20 5.56 -6.52
N LEU A 425 27.07 4.74 -7.11
CA LEU A 425 26.68 3.68 -8.06
C LEU A 425 26.62 2.35 -7.32
N LEU A 426 25.43 1.75 -7.23
CA LEU A 426 25.21 0.43 -6.63
C LEU A 426 25.08 -0.63 -7.72
N MET A 427 25.90 -1.66 -7.64
CA MET A 427 26.04 -2.71 -8.67
C MET A 427 25.71 -4.07 -8.05
N PRO A 428 24.45 -4.55 -8.18
CA PRO A 428 24.05 -5.82 -7.59
C PRO A 428 24.66 -7.03 -8.34
N SER A 429 24.82 -8.16 -7.65
CA SER A 429 25.27 -9.41 -8.28
C SER A 429 24.19 -10.16 -9.08
N GLU A 430 22.94 -9.71 -9.03
CA GLU A 430 21.80 -10.22 -9.80
C GLU A 430 20.69 -9.14 -9.89
N PRO A 431 19.81 -9.14 -10.92
CA PRO A 431 19.63 -10.19 -11.93
C PRO A 431 20.73 -10.23 -13.00
N TYR A 432 21.40 -9.11 -13.27
CA TYR A 432 22.66 -9.08 -14.02
C TYR A 432 23.86 -9.14 -13.05
N PRO A 433 24.87 -9.99 -13.29
CA PRO A 433 26.04 -10.11 -12.42
C PRO A 433 27.06 -9.02 -12.70
N PHE A 434 26.79 -7.80 -12.23
CA PHE A 434 27.68 -6.66 -12.44
C PHE A 434 29.08 -6.89 -11.87
N THR A 435 30.08 -6.37 -12.57
CA THR A 435 31.50 -6.46 -12.25
C THR A 435 32.10 -5.08 -11.96
N GLU A 436 33.36 -5.06 -11.50
CA GLU A 436 34.12 -3.80 -11.40
C GLU A 436 34.27 -3.10 -12.75
N GLU A 437 34.42 -3.86 -13.84
CA GLU A 437 34.54 -3.33 -15.20
C GLU A 437 33.26 -2.58 -15.63
N ASP A 438 32.09 -3.19 -15.41
CA ASP A 438 30.80 -2.52 -15.68
C ASP A 438 30.66 -1.21 -14.89
N ALA A 439 31.16 -1.20 -13.65
CA ALA A 439 31.11 -0.02 -12.79
C ALA A 439 32.06 1.09 -13.25
N GLU A 440 33.24 0.74 -13.79
CA GLU A 440 34.14 1.71 -14.43
C GLU A 440 33.51 2.29 -15.69
N GLU A 441 32.91 1.46 -16.55
CA GLU A 441 32.24 1.93 -17.77
C GLU A 441 31.14 2.95 -17.47
N ALA A 442 30.31 2.69 -16.45
CA ALA A 442 29.29 3.64 -16.03
C ALA A 442 29.92 4.94 -15.47
N ALA A 443 31.02 4.84 -14.73
CA ALA A 443 31.73 5.98 -14.14
C ALA A 443 32.51 6.82 -15.17
N GLU A 444 32.84 6.28 -16.34
CA GLU A 444 33.36 7.06 -17.47
C GLU A 444 32.30 8.01 -18.05
N ILE A 445 31.02 7.69 -17.90
CA ILE A 445 29.89 8.45 -18.45
C ILE A 445 29.32 9.44 -17.41
N LEU A 446 29.21 9.02 -16.14
CA LEU A 446 28.62 9.80 -15.07
C LEU A 446 29.55 9.86 -13.83
N PRO A 447 29.70 11.03 -13.19
CA PRO A 447 30.59 11.17 -12.04
C PRO A 447 29.94 10.62 -10.75
N PHE A 448 30.32 9.40 -10.35
CA PHE A 448 29.90 8.79 -9.09
C PHE A 448 30.93 9.01 -7.98
N ALA A 449 30.46 9.23 -6.75
CA ALA A 449 31.33 9.41 -5.58
C ALA A 449 31.96 8.09 -5.10
N ALA A 450 31.25 6.97 -5.26
CA ALA A 450 31.78 5.63 -5.07
C ALA A 450 31.00 4.61 -5.92
N LYS A 451 31.66 3.47 -6.20
CA LYS A 451 31.08 2.30 -6.88
C LYS A 451 31.04 1.17 -5.87
N ILE A 452 29.88 0.57 -5.66
CA ILE A 452 29.65 -0.41 -4.60
C ILE A 452 29.01 -1.66 -5.19
N LEU A 453 29.76 -2.77 -5.16
CA LEU A 453 29.23 -4.10 -5.49
C LEU A 453 28.59 -4.72 -4.25
N PHE A 454 27.43 -5.35 -4.41
CA PHE A 454 26.72 -5.99 -3.30
C PHE A 454 25.88 -7.20 -3.73
N PRO A 455 25.49 -8.10 -2.81
CA PRO A 455 24.66 -9.25 -3.15
C PRO A 455 23.28 -8.81 -3.66
N GLY A 456 22.94 -9.20 -4.88
CA GLY A 456 21.70 -8.77 -5.55
C GLY A 456 20.44 -9.27 -4.86
N GLU A 457 20.49 -10.41 -4.14
CA GLU A 457 19.34 -10.92 -3.39
C GLU A 457 18.90 -9.92 -2.30
N TRP A 458 19.80 -9.03 -1.86
CA TRP A 458 19.45 -7.98 -0.88
C TRP A 458 18.47 -6.97 -1.45
N LEU A 459 18.50 -6.76 -2.76
CA LEU A 459 17.64 -5.85 -3.50
C LEU A 459 16.37 -6.53 -4.01
N THR A 460 16.50 -7.75 -4.54
CA THR A 460 15.46 -8.38 -5.38
C THR A 460 14.64 -9.45 -4.65
N TRP A 461 15.14 -10.05 -3.57
CA TRP A 461 14.42 -11.14 -2.88
C TRP A 461 13.62 -10.64 -1.69
N TYR A 462 12.29 -10.63 -1.84
CA TYR A 462 11.36 -10.38 -0.75
C TYR A 462 11.12 -11.59 0.16
N GLY A 463 10.49 -11.35 1.31
CA GLY A 463 9.98 -12.37 2.21
C GLY A 463 10.63 -12.33 3.58
N ALA A 464 10.86 -13.49 4.20
CA ALA A 464 11.25 -13.58 5.62
C ALA A 464 12.56 -12.85 5.97
N ARG A 465 13.46 -12.64 5.00
CA ARG A 465 14.76 -11.97 5.19
C ARG A 465 14.81 -10.53 4.74
N THR A 466 13.70 -9.96 4.22
CA THR A 466 13.66 -8.58 3.73
C THR A 466 14.23 -7.61 4.75
N ALA A 467 13.79 -7.69 6.01
CA ALA A 467 14.26 -6.76 7.03
C ALA A 467 15.77 -6.82 7.27
N LYS A 468 16.33 -8.03 7.31
CA LYS A 468 17.77 -8.25 7.47
C LYS A 468 18.56 -7.68 6.29
N ARG A 469 18.05 -7.86 5.07
CA ARG A 469 18.69 -7.40 3.82
C ARG A 469 18.71 -5.88 3.71
N VAL A 470 17.58 -5.22 4.01
CA VAL A 470 17.49 -3.75 4.03
C VAL A 470 18.48 -3.15 5.03
N LYS A 471 18.56 -3.72 6.26
CA LYS A 471 19.53 -3.28 7.28
C LYS A 471 20.97 -3.50 6.83
N ALA A 472 21.28 -4.66 6.23
CA ALA A 472 22.61 -4.95 5.72
C ALA A 472 23.05 -3.99 4.61
N LEU A 473 22.12 -3.60 3.73
CA LEU A 473 22.36 -2.58 2.70
C LEU A 473 22.65 -1.22 3.33
N ALA A 474 21.82 -0.76 4.28
CA ALA A 474 22.04 0.51 4.97
C ALA A 474 23.42 0.55 5.68
N GLU A 475 23.78 -0.52 6.41
CA GLU A 475 25.08 -0.64 7.06
C GLU A 475 26.26 -0.67 6.07
N LEU A 476 26.08 -1.25 4.88
CA LEU A 476 27.09 -1.21 3.82
C LEU A 476 27.32 0.24 3.37
N ILE A 477 26.26 1.00 3.11
CA ILE A 477 26.35 2.39 2.68
C ILE A 477 27.01 3.26 3.75
N ASP A 478 26.63 3.09 5.02
CA ASP A 478 27.22 3.83 6.13
C ASP A 478 28.74 3.59 6.23
N ARG A 479 29.19 2.35 6.00
CA ARG A 479 30.63 2.00 5.98
C ARG A 479 31.38 2.62 4.80
N GLU A 480 30.80 2.59 3.60
CA GLU A 480 31.47 3.15 2.42
C GLU A 480 31.54 4.67 2.47
N LYS A 481 30.48 5.35 2.96
CA LYS A 481 30.52 6.81 3.19
C LYS A 481 31.63 7.22 4.17
N ALA A 482 31.84 6.44 5.23
CA ALA A 482 32.90 6.70 6.21
C ALA A 482 34.32 6.49 5.67
N ARG A 483 34.50 5.92 4.46
CA ARG A 483 35.80 5.78 3.80
C ARG A 483 36.11 6.91 2.82
N VAL A 484 35.08 7.58 2.31
CA VAL A 484 35.17 8.67 1.33
C VAL A 484 35.42 10.03 2.02
N HIS A 485 35.07 10.14 3.31
CA HIS A 485 35.37 11.28 4.18
C HIS A 485 36.53 10.96 5.13
#